data_AF-A0AA90U3G8-F1
#
_entry.id   AF-A0AA90U3G8-F1
#
_cell.length_a   1.000
_cell.length_b   1.000
_cell.length_c   1.000
_cell.angle_alpha   90.00
_cell.angle_beta   90.00
_cell.angle_gamma   90.00
#
_symmetry.space_group_name_H-M   'P 1'
#
loop_
_entity.id
_entity.type
_entity.pdbx_description
1 polymer ?
#
loop_
_entity_poly.entity_id
_entity_poly.type
_entity_poly.pdbx_seq_one_letter_code
_entity_poly.pdbx_strand_id
1 'polypeptide(L)'
;MDDNYYSVQYMEDSDVTVETNYRLNFDADRTCGYVRVYKGKMRDDDELYEIYQELLECGLSESEVRDRQSKVIQEIREGKIDVTF
;
A
#
# COMPACT_ATOMS: atom_id res chain seq x y z
N MET A 1 -2.67 10.68 20.11
CA MET A 1 -3.03 10.90 18.71
C MET A 1 -2.37 9.76 17.96
N ASP A 2 -3.14 8.88 17.33
CA ASP A 2 -2.54 7.83 16.52
C ASP A 2 -2.05 8.48 15.22
N ASP A 3 -0.75 8.72 15.16
CA ASP A 3 -0.08 9.39 14.04
C ASP A 3 0.17 8.39 12.89
N ASN A 4 -0.89 7.70 12.46
CA ASN A 4 -0.82 6.68 11.43
C ASN A 4 -1.69 7.07 10.23
N TYR A 5 -1.10 7.05 9.04
CA TYR A 5 -1.82 7.02 7.78
C TYR A 5 -2.18 5.58 7.44
N TYR A 6 -3.48 5.30 7.32
CA TYR A 6 -3.99 4.00 6.90
C TYR A 6 -4.98 4.17 5.74
N SER A 7 -4.79 3.41 4.68
CA SER A 7 -5.61 3.46 3.47
C SER A 7 -5.72 2.06 2.84
N VAL A 8 -6.91 1.66 2.43
CA VAL A 8 -7.16 0.40 1.73
C VAL A 8 -8.04 0.70 0.53
N GLN A 9 -7.57 0.29 -0.65
CA GLN A 9 -8.29 0.51 -1.90
C GLN A 9 -8.37 -0.77 -2.72
N TYR A 10 -9.59 -1.24 -2.96
CA TYR A 10 -9.84 -2.35 -3.86
C TYR A 10 -9.94 -1.85 -5.32
N MET A 11 -9.25 -2.53 -6.23
CA MET A 11 -9.23 -2.26 -7.66
C MET A 11 -9.99 -3.39 -8.39
N GLU A 12 -11.26 -3.14 -8.71
CA GLU A 12 -12.15 -4.14 -9.32
C GLU A 12 -11.63 -4.67 -10.66
N ASP A 13 -11.11 -3.79 -11.52
CA ASP A 13 -10.62 -4.14 -12.86
C ASP A 13 -9.44 -5.13 -12.85
N SER A 14 -8.66 -5.13 -11.78
CA SER A 14 -7.47 -5.97 -11.62
C SER A 14 -7.65 -7.05 -10.54
N ASP A 15 -8.78 -7.04 -9.83
CA ASP A 15 -9.10 -7.93 -8.71
C ASP A 15 -7.93 -8.01 -7.71
N VAL A 16 -7.52 -6.84 -7.20
CA VAL A 16 -6.48 -6.67 -6.18
C VAL A 16 -6.84 -5.58 -5.18
N THR A 17 -6.29 -5.66 -3.97
CA THR A 17 -6.39 -4.64 -2.93
C THR A 17 -5.03 -3.99 -2.68
N VAL A 18 -4.97 -2.66 -2.71
CA VAL A 18 -3.79 -1.87 -2.33
C VAL A 18 -3.98 -1.34 -0.91
N GLU A 19 -3.15 -1.81 0.03
CA GLU A 19 -3.10 -1.35 1.42
C GLU A 19 -1.91 -0.41 1.60
N THR A 20 -2.09 0.66 2.37
CA THR A 20 -1.01 1.53 2.82
C THR A 20 -1.14 1.73 4.32
N ASN A 21 -0.06 1.46 5.05
CA ASN A 21 0.03 1.69 6.48
C ASN A 21 1.36 2.40 6.75
N TYR A 22 1.31 3.58 7.36
CA TYR A 22 2.49 4.39 7.61
C TYR A 22 2.37 5.19 8.91
N ARG A 23 3.47 5.29 9.66
CA ARG A 23 3.56 6.04 10.90
C ARG A 23 4.22 7.40 10.65
N LEU A 24 3.44 8.48 10.75
CA LEU A 24 3.83 9.86 10.42
C LEU A 24 4.85 10.46 11.40
N ASN A 25 4.72 10.16 12.69
CA ASN A 25 5.57 10.74 13.75
C ASN A 25 6.43 9.68 14.46
N PHE A 26 6.78 8.60 13.76
CA PHE A 26 7.62 7.54 14.29
C PHE A 26 9.09 7.83 13.96
N ASP A 27 9.91 8.02 14.98
CA ASP A 27 11.35 8.26 14.82
C ASP A 27 12.09 6.92 14.94
N ALA A 28 12.31 6.27 13.79
CA ALA A 28 13.05 5.03 13.66
C ALA A 28 13.99 5.07 12.46
N ASP A 29 15.12 4.37 12.57
CA ASP A 29 16.25 4.53 11.64
C ASP A 29 16.00 4.02 10.20
N ARG A 30 14.86 3.38 9.87
CA ARG A 30 14.73 2.65 8.58
C ARG A 30 13.37 2.75 7.88
N THR A 31 12.33 2.15 8.44
CA THR A 31 11.05 1.98 7.73
C THR A 31 9.89 2.32 8.66
N CYS A 32 9.02 3.22 8.20
CA CYS A 32 7.87 3.71 8.95
C CYS A 32 6.54 3.20 8.40
N GLY A 33 6.56 2.50 7.27
CA GLY A 33 5.35 1.92 6.70
C GLY A 33 5.58 1.13 5.42
N TYR A 34 4.49 0.85 4.72
CA TYR A 34 4.49 0.14 3.46
C TYR A 34 3.29 0.50 2.59
N VAL A 35 3.42 0.20 1.30
CA VAL A 35 2.32 -0.01 0.36
C VAL A 35 2.35 -1.48 -0.05
N ARG A 36 1.27 -2.22 0.18
CA ARG A 36 1.13 -3.64 -0.17
C ARG A 36 0.01 -3.85 -1.16
N VAL A 37 0.17 -4.85 -2.01
CA VAL A 37 -0.85 -5.27 -2.96
C VAL A 37 -1.17 -6.73 -2.70
N TYR A 38 -2.45 -7.02 -2.47
CA TYR A 38 -2.96 -8.36 -2.25
C TYR A 38 -3.89 -8.77 -3.37
N LYS A 39 -3.96 -10.07 -3.67
CA LYS A 39 -4.96 -10.62 -4.57
C LYS A 39 -6.36 -10.53 -3.95
N GLY A 40 -7.33 -10.10 -4.75
CA GLY A 40 -8.73 -10.06 -4.37
C GLY A 40 -9.09 -8.89 -3.45
N LYS A 41 -10.28 -8.98 -2.86
CA LYS A 41 -10.83 -8.00 -1.92
C LYS A 41 -10.49 -8.42 -0.49
N MET A 42 -9.90 -7.53 0.29
CA MET A 42 -9.64 -7.75 1.72
C MET A 42 -10.94 -8.02 2.50
N ARG A 43 -11.03 -9.19 3.14
CA ARG A 43 -12.09 -9.61 4.07
C ARG A 43 -11.44 -10.11 5.36
N ASP A 44 -12.14 -9.98 6.49
CA ASP A 44 -11.60 -10.20 7.85
C ASP A 44 -11.04 -11.63 8.12
N ASP A 45 -11.32 -12.61 7.25
CA ASP A 45 -10.92 -14.02 7.41
C ASP A 45 -10.15 -14.61 6.20
N ASP A 46 -9.81 -13.81 5.18
CA ASP A 46 -9.13 -14.33 3.99
C ASP A 46 -7.61 -14.36 4.18
N GLU A 47 -6.98 -15.51 3.90
CA GLU A 47 -5.53 -15.57 3.65
C GLU A 47 -5.22 -14.81 2.36
N LEU A 48 -4.84 -13.54 2.51
CA LEU A 48 -4.52 -12.68 1.38
C LEU A 48 -3.15 -13.02 0.80
N TYR A 49 -3.12 -13.33 -0.49
CA TYR A 49 -1.88 -13.54 -1.22
C TYR A 49 -1.24 -12.17 -1.54
N GLU A 50 -0.11 -11.86 -0.90
CA GLU A 50 0.68 -10.66 -1.19
C GLU A 50 1.39 -10.81 -2.54
N ILE A 51 1.15 -9.85 -3.44
CA ILE A 51 1.69 -9.80 -4.79
C ILE A 51 2.92 -8.88 -4.85
N TYR A 52 2.85 -7.76 -4.11
CA TYR A 52 3.84 -6.69 -4.18
C TYR A 52 3.90 -5.94 -2.84
N GLN A 53 5.10 -5.48 -2.49
CA GLN A 53 5.33 -4.61 -1.34
C GLN A 53 6.39 -3.55 -1.66
N GLU A 54 6.06 -2.29 -1.42
CA GLU A 54 6.99 -1.17 -1.32
C GLU A 54 7.14 -0.76 0.14
N LEU A 55 8.37 -0.73 0.67
CA LEU A 55 8.65 -0.21 2.00
C LEU A 55 8.80 1.31 1.96
N LEU A 56 8.20 1.99 2.92
CA LEU A 56 8.25 3.45 3.05
C LEU A 56 9.24 3.85 4.14
N GLU A 57 10.25 4.63 3.75
CA GLU A 57 11.22 5.22 4.66
C GLU A 57 10.54 6.20 5.64
N CYS A 58 11.14 6.39 6.81
CA CYS A 58 10.66 7.37 7.79
C CYS A 58 10.86 8.82 7.30
N GLY A 59 10.07 9.75 7.85
CA GLY A 59 10.16 11.18 7.54
C GLY A 59 9.31 11.67 6.36
N LEU A 60 8.54 10.79 5.72
CA LEU A 60 7.53 11.18 4.72
C LEU A 60 6.33 11.88 5.38
N SER A 61 5.87 12.92 4.72
CA SER A 61 4.58 13.56 5.00
C SER A 61 3.40 12.71 4.53
N GLU A 62 2.21 12.99 5.04
CA GLU A 62 0.98 12.30 4.61
C GLU A 62 0.75 12.43 3.09
N SER A 63 1.04 13.60 2.52
CA SER A 63 0.93 13.83 1.07
C SER A 63 1.89 12.94 0.28
N GLU A 64 3.14 12.82 0.73
CA GLU A 64 4.12 11.95 0.06
C GLU A 64 3.72 10.48 0.14
N VAL A 65 3.19 10.02 1.28
CA VAL A 65 2.67 8.65 1.43
C VAL A 65 1.49 8.41 0.50
N ARG A 66 0.57 9.37 0.36
CA ARG A 66 -0.55 9.28 -0.58
C ARG A 66 -0.09 9.24 -2.04
N ASP A 67 0.94 10.00 -2.38
CA ASP A 67 1.53 9.99 -3.71
C ASP A 67 2.18 8.62 -4.02
N ARG A 68 2.80 7.98 -3.01
CA ARG A 68 3.34 6.61 -3.14
C ARG A 68 2.24 5.60 -3.40
N GLN A 69 1.13 5.65 -2.66
CA GLN A 69 -0.02 4.78 -2.91
C GLN A 69 -0.58 4.99 -4.33
N SER A 70 -0.75 6.25 -4.75
CA SER A 70 -1.27 6.61 -6.07
C SER A 70 -0.38 6.12 -7.19
N LYS A 71 0.95 6.21 -7.00
CA LYS A 71 1.94 5.68 -7.93
C LYS A 71 1.81 4.17 -8.09
N VAL A 72 1.71 3.40 -7.00
CA VAL A 72 1.53 1.93 -7.09
C VAL A 72 0.26 1.57 -7.84
N ILE A 73 -0.85 2.25 -7.56
CA ILE A 73 -2.12 2.05 -8.28
C ILE A 73 -1.96 2.34 -9.78
N GLN A 74 -1.25 3.41 -10.13
CA GLN A 74 -0.99 3.76 -11.53
C GLN A 74 -0.09 2.72 -12.20
N GLU A 75 0.96 2.25 -11.52
CA GLU A 75 1.86 1.21 -12.04
C GLU A 75 1.15 -0.12 -12.28
N ILE A 76 0.16 -0.48 -11.43
CA ILE A 76 -0.73 -1.63 -11.69
C ILE A 76 -1.57 -1.39 -12.95
N ARG A 77 -2.22 -0.22 -13.07
CA ARG A 77 -3.05 0.11 -14.24
C ARG A 77 -2.27 0.15 -15.55
N GLU A 78 -1.02 0.57 -15.49
CA GLU A 78 -0.11 0.62 -16.63
C GLU A 78 0.53 -0.74 -16.95
N GLY A 79 0.28 -1.78 -16.13
CA GLY A 79 0.86 -3.10 -16.28
C GLY A 79 2.36 -3.17 -15.95
N LYS A 80 2.90 -2.18 -15.23
CA LYS A 80 4.29 -2.16 -14.75
C LYS A 80 4.47 -3.07 -13.53
N ILE A 81 3.48 -3.12 -12.65
CA ILE A 81 3.37 -4.13 -11.61
C ILE A 81 2.43 -5.21 -12.16
N ASP A 82 3.00 -6.38 -12.46
CA ASP A 82 2.21 -7.51 -12.94
C ASP A 82 1.43 -8.14 -11.78
N VAL A 83 0.11 -8.10 -11.90
CA VAL A 83 -0.85 -8.66 -10.94
C VAL A 83 -1.74 -9.73 -11.58
N THR A 84 -1.38 -10.17 -12.78
CA THR A 84 -2.07 -11.23 -13.51
C THR A 84 -1.48 -12.60 -13.16
N PHE A 85 -2.34 -13.62 -13.03
CA PHE A 85 -1.97 -14.98 -12.65
C PHE A 85 -2.68 -16.00 -13.54
#